data_AF-A0AAW3PEN0-F1
#
_entry.id   AF-A0AAW3PEN0-F1
#
_cell.length_a   1.000
_cell.length_b   1.000
_cell.length_c   1.000
_cell.angle_alpha   90.00
_cell.angle_beta   90.00
_cell.angle_gamma   90.00
#
_symmetry.space_group_name_H-M   'P 1'
#
loop_
_entity.id
_entity.type
_entity.pdbx_description
1 polymer ?
#
loop_
_entity_poly.entity_id
_entity_poly.type
_entity_poly.pdbx_seq_one_letter_code
_entity_poly.pdbx_strand_id
1 'polypeptide(L)'
;MRCAEPEAADYRYAGRPLRPLRALGRQSAANRVIYAGTFAKVLAPGLRIGFLIAPPGLAGAFAHARALVDRQSPTPLQVTLAEFIGEGHFAPHLRRMRVLYAERRDALLANEHGHDGAQRDEEQA
;
A
#
# COMPACT_ATOMS: atom_id res chain seq x y z
N MET A 1 -9.39 -2.11 22.79
CA MET A 1 -9.57 -2.33 21.34
C MET A 1 -8.24 -2.04 20.64
N ARG A 2 -7.47 -3.07 20.28
CA ARG A 2 -6.18 -2.86 19.58
C ARG A 2 -6.51 -2.54 18.13
N CYS A 3 -6.35 -1.29 17.69
CA CYS A 3 -6.45 -0.95 16.28
C CYS A 3 -5.49 -1.87 15.52
N ALA A 4 -6.04 -2.75 14.68
CA ALA A 4 -5.26 -3.52 13.74
C ALA A 4 -4.48 -2.50 12.91
N GLU A 5 -3.17 -2.46 13.13
CA GLU A 5 -2.27 -1.67 12.29
C GLU A 5 -2.53 -2.12 10.85
N PRO A 6 -2.76 -1.18 9.90
CA PRO A 6 -2.92 -1.56 8.51
C PRO A 6 -1.62 -2.23 8.09
N GLU A 7 -1.62 -3.57 8.04
CA GLU A 7 -0.55 -4.36 7.46
C GLU A 7 -0.28 -3.74 6.11
N ALA A 8 0.97 -3.30 5.90
CA ALA A 8 1.37 -2.57 4.71
C ALA A 8 0.70 -3.21 3.48
N ALA A 9 -0.12 -2.42 2.81
CA ALA A 9 -0.84 -2.79 1.60
C ALA A 9 0.14 -2.86 0.41
N ASP A 10 1.27 -3.54 0.64
CA ASP A 10 2.37 -3.68 -0.28
C ASP A 10 2.26 -5.05 -0.98
N TYR A 11 2.38 -5.01 -2.29
CA TYR A 11 2.26 -6.18 -3.15
C TYR A 11 3.62 -6.86 -3.25
N ARG A 12 3.95 -7.62 -2.20
CA ARG A 12 5.15 -8.45 -2.18
C ARG A 12 4.77 -9.88 -2.56
N TYR A 13 5.25 -10.32 -3.72
CA TYR A 13 4.90 -11.62 -4.31
C TYR A 13 5.90 -12.74 -4.00
N ALA A 14 7.00 -12.42 -3.31
CA ALA A 14 8.03 -13.39 -2.93
C ALA A 14 8.50 -13.18 -1.49
N GLY A 15 8.69 -14.30 -0.79
CA GLY A 15 9.12 -14.33 0.61
C GLY A 15 8.05 -13.91 1.60
N ARG A 16 8.43 -13.93 2.89
CA ARG A 16 7.53 -13.51 3.99
C ARG A 16 7.30 -11.99 3.95
N PRO A 17 6.09 -11.49 4.30
CA PRO A 17 5.86 -10.06 4.46
C PRO A 17 6.92 -9.45 5.38
N LEU A 18 7.58 -8.40 4.90
CA LEU A 18 8.54 -7.67 5.72
C LEU A 18 7.79 -6.94 6.83
N ARG A 19 8.33 -6.99 8.04
CA ARG A 19 7.84 -6.11 9.11
C ARG A 19 8.14 -4.66 8.70
N PRO A 20 7.19 -3.73 8.84
CA PRO A 20 7.44 -2.34 8.53
C PRO A 20 8.52 -1.78 9.45
N LEU A 21 9.36 -0.87 8.95
CA LEU A 21 10.45 -0.25 9.72
C LEU A 21 9.96 0.38 11.04
N ARG A 22 8.73 0.90 11.05
CA ARG A 22 8.09 1.42 12.27
C ARG A 22 7.95 0.38 13.38
N ALA A 23 7.79 -0.90 13.05
CA ALA A 23 7.74 -1.97 14.06
C ALA A 23 9.05 -2.11 14.83
N LEU A 24 10.19 -1.75 14.21
CA LEU A 24 11.51 -1.72 14.84
C LEU A 24 11.71 -0.42 15.65
N GLY A 25 11.23 0.71 15.12
CA GLY A 25 11.35 2.03 15.76
C GLY A 25 10.60 2.19 17.08
N ARG A 26 9.59 1.35 17.37
CA ARG A 26 8.84 1.38 18.65
C ARG A 26 9.69 1.08 19.88
N GLN A 27 10.82 0.39 19.71
CA GLN A 27 11.70 -0.03 20.81
C GLN A 27 12.82 0.98 21.09
N SER A 28 12.98 2.00 20.24
CA SER A 28 14.02 3.01 20.40
C SER A 28 13.43 4.27 21.04
N ALA A 29 14.08 4.77 22.10
CA ALA A 29 13.69 5.98 22.82
C ALA A 29 13.55 7.22 21.93
N ALA A 30 14.12 7.18 20.71
CA ALA A 30 14.08 8.28 19.77
C ALA A 30 12.92 8.24 18.76
N ASN A 31 12.10 7.16 18.68
CA ASN A 31 11.00 6.94 17.71
C ASN A 31 10.96 7.93 16.53
N ARG A 32 11.93 7.85 15.61
CA ARG A 32 12.13 8.81 14.51
C ARG A 32 11.47 8.40 13.20
N VAL A 33 10.64 7.36 13.22
CA VAL A 33 10.07 6.79 12.00
C VAL A 33 8.68 7.37 11.75
N ILE A 34 8.56 8.10 10.65
CA ILE A 34 7.28 8.49 10.08
C ILE A 34 6.84 7.40 9.12
N TYR A 35 5.66 6.84 9.32
CA TYR A 35 5.11 5.78 8.48
C TYR A 35 3.99 6.33 7.62
N ALA A 36 4.19 6.36 6.30
CA ALA A 36 3.19 6.81 5.34
C ALA A 36 2.66 5.62 4.53
N GLY A 37 1.37 5.63 4.23
CA GLY A 37 0.72 4.60 3.41
C GLY A 37 -0.43 5.16 2.57
N THR A 38 -0.86 4.39 1.59
CA THR A 38 -2.00 4.71 0.73
C THR A 38 -2.90 3.50 0.54
N PHE A 39 -4.20 3.75 0.40
CA PHE A 39 -5.19 2.72 0.05
C PHE A 39 -5.42 2.61 -1.47
N ALA A 40 -4.92 3.58 -2.25
CA ALA A 40 -5.22 3.67 -3.69
C ALA A 40 -4.72 2.46 -4.48
N LYS A 41 -3.64 1.80 -4.02
CA LYS A 41 -3.08 0.61 -4.65
C LYS A 41 -4.01 -0.61 -4.57
N VAL A 42 -4.80 -0.70 -3.50
CA VAL A 42 -5.58 -1.90 -3.18
C VAL A 42 -7.07 -1.73 -3.45
N LEU A 43 -7.60 -0.53 -3.24
CA LEU A 43 -9.03 -0.28 -3.33
C LEU A 43 -9.44 0.32 -4.68
N ALA A 44 -8.84 1.45 -5.07
CA ALA A 44 -9.03 2.04 -6.38
C ALA A 44 -8.00 3.17 -6.62
N PRO A 45 -7.46 3.32 -7.85
CA PRO A 45 -6.55 4.42 -8.18
C PRO A 45 -7.13 5.81 -7.89
N GLY A 46 -8.45 5.96 -8.01
CA GLY A 46 -9.17 7.22 -7.76
C GLY A 46 -9.41 7.54 -6.28
N LEU A 47 -9.13 6.61 -5.35
CA LEU A 47 -9.56 6.76 -3.95
C LEU A 47 -8.86 7.90 -3.22
N ARG A 48 -7.69 8.39 -3.69
CA ARG A 48 -6.89 9.52 -3.13
C ARG A 48 -6.85 9.62 -1.60
N ILE A 49 -6.97 8.50 -0.89
CA ILE A 49 -6.86 8.43 0.57
C ILE A 49 -5.52 7.79 0.92
N GLY A 50 -4.74 8.52 1.70
CA GLY A 50 -3.53 8.06 2.36
C GLY A 50 -3.60 8.32 3.86
N PHE A 51 -2.65 7.75 4.58
CA PHE A 51 -2.51 7.92 6.01
C PHE A 51 -1.04 8.13 6.37
N LEU A 52 -0.82 8.79 7.52
CA LEU A 52 0.49 9.05 8.08
C LEU A 52 0.44 8.73 9.57
N ILE A 53 1.42 7.98 10.06
CA ILE A 53 1.65 7.77 11.48
C ILE A 53 2.96 8.48 11.83
N ALA A 54 2.84 9.62 12.51
CA ALA A 54 3.97 10.43 12.94
C ALA A 54 4.23 10.28 14.46
N PRO A 55 5.47 10.51 14.93
CA PRO A 55 5.76 10.65 16.36
C PRO A 55 4.94 11.79 16.99
N PRO A 56 4.57 11.71 18.28
CA PRO A 56 3.68 12.69 18.93
C PRO A 56 4.14 14.14 18.77
N GLY A 57 5.45 14.41 18.88
CA GLY A 57 6.00 15.76 18.73
C GLY A 57 5.93 16.34 17.31
N LEU A 58 5.69 15.51 16.29
CA LEU A 58 5.58 15.94 14.89
C LEU A 58 4.13 15.94 14.38
N ALA A 59 3.19 15.32 15.10
CA ALA A 59 1.80 15.18 14.66
C ALA A 59 1.14 16.54 14.38
N GLY A 60 1.35 17.54 15.26
CA GLY A 60 0.81 18.89 15.08
C GLY A 60 1.38 19.59 13.85
N ALA A 61 2.69 19.50 13.62
CA ALA A 61 3.34 20.09 12.44
C ALA A 61 2.78 19.51 11.13
N PHE A 62 2.55 18.19 11.08
CA PHE A 62 1.92 17.55 9.93
C PHE A 62 0.45 17.94 9.74
N ALA A 63 -0.32 18.08 10.81
CA ALA A 63 -1.70 18.55 10.74
C ALA A 63 -1.79 19.97 10.17
N HIS A 64 -0.92 20.87 10.64
CA HIS A 64 -0.81 22.23 10.11
C HIS A 64 -0.39 22.25 8.64
N ALA A 65 0.66 21.51 8.27
CA ALA A 65 1.10 21.40 6.89
C ALA A 65 0.00 20.84 5.98
N ARG A 66 -0.74 19.83 6.44
CA ARG A 66 -1.89 19.25 5.70
C ARG A 66 -2.96 20.30 5.44
N ALA A 67 -3.32 21.11 6.43
CA ALA A 67 -4.32 22.17 6.29
C ALA A 67 -3.91 23.26 5.29
N LEU A 68 -2.61 23.51 5.13
CA LEU A 68 -2.07 24.48 4.17
C LEU A 68 -2.04 23.93 2.73
N VAL A 69 -1.74 22.64 2.56
CA VAL A 69 -1.59 22.01 1.24
C VAL A 69 -2.93 21.57 0.65
N ASP A 70 -3.85 21.08 1.47
CA ASP A 70 -5.05 20.39 1.01
C ASP A 70 -6.20 20.70 1.97
N ARG A 71 -7.21 21.45 1.50
CA ARG A 71 -8.30 21.89 2.38
C ARG A 71 -9.19 20.73 2.83
N GLN A 72 -9.44 19.74 1.97
CA GLN A 72 -10.36 18.63 2.26
C GLN A 72 -9.98 17.37 1.49
N SER A 73 -9.73 16.28 2.21
CA SER A 73 -9.86 14.93 1.61
C SER A 73 -11.35 14.66 1.32
N PRO A 74 -11.70 13.78 0.37
CA PRO A 74 -13.10 13.49 0.06
C PRO A 74 -13.78 12.78 1.25
N THR A 75 -14.55 13.54 2.05
CA THR A 75 -15.23 13.08 3.26
C THR A 75 -16.10 11.83 3.03
N PRO A 76 -16.92 11.75 1.96
CA PRO A 76 -17.72 10.55 1.71
C PRO A 76 -16.86 9.30 1.55
N LEU A 77 -15.75 9.39 0.82
CA LEU A 77 -14.83 8.28 0.64
C LEU A 77 -14.12 7.89 1.94
N GLN A 78 -13.85 8.84 2.85
CA GLN A 78 -13.30 8.53 4.17
C GLN A 78 -14.29 7.77 5.04
N VAL A 79 -15.57 8.16 5.02
CA VAL A 79 -16.63 7.48 5.78
C VAL A 79 -16.83 6.06 5.26
N THR A 80 -17.01 5.90 3.94
CA THR A 80 -17.16 4.57 3.32
C THR A 80 -15.95 3.69 3.58
N LEU A 81 -14.73 4.25 3.53
CA LEU A 81 -13.52 3.48 3.85
C LEU A 81 -13.50 3.06 5.32
N ALA A 82 -13.90 3.93 6.24
CA ALA A 82 -13.94 3.63 7.67
C ALA A 82 -14.95 2.51 7.97
N GLU A 83 -16.13 2.56 7.36
CA GLU A 83 -17.15 1.49 7.46
C GLU A 83 -16.63 0.18 6.85
N PHE A 84 -16.07 0.23 5.65
CA PHE A 84 -15.51 -0.94 4.96
C PHE A 84 -14.41 -1.64 5.77
N ILE A 85 -13.55 -0.87 6.45
CA ILE A 85 -12.54 -1.42 7.36
C ILE A 85 -13.18 -1.91 8.66
N GLY A 86 -14.10 -1.14 9.24
CA GLY A 86 -14.77 -1.44 10.50
C GLY A 86 -15.61 -2.73 10.45
N GLU A 87 -16.24 -3.00 9.31
CA GLU A 87 -16.99 -4.23 9.03
C GLU A 87 -16.08 -5.42 8.65
N GLY A 88 -14.77 -5.21 8.51
CA GLY A 88 -13.80 -6.27 8.27
C GLY A 88 -13.61 -6.69 6.81
N HIS A 89 -14.22 -6.00 5.85
CA HIS A 89 -14.15 -6.34 4.42
C HIS A 89 -12.77 -6.11 3.79
N PHE A 90 -11.95 -5.26 4.41
CA PHE A 90 -10.64 -4.90 3.88
C PHE A 90 -9.66 -6.07 3.78
N ALA A 91 -9.58 -6.93 4.80
CA ALA A 91 -8.61 -8.04 4.80
C ALA A 91 -8.93 -9.12 3.74
N PRO A 92 -10.19 -9.59 3.58
CA PRO A 92 -10.58 -10.45 2.46
C PRO A 92 -10.30 -9.83 1.10
N HIS A 93 -10.60 -8.54 0.93
CA HIS A 93 -10.34 -7.83 -0.32
C HIS A 93 -8.85 -7.79 -0.65
N LEU A 94 -7.99 -7.44 0.31
CA LEU A 94 -6.55 -7.42 0.13
C LEU A 94 -5.99 -8.79 -0.27
N ARG A 95 -6.49 -9.89 0.31
CA ARG A 95 -6.10 -11.26 -0.08
C ARG A 95 -6.45 -11.55 -1.53
N ARG A 96 -7.68 -11.25 -1.96
CA ARG A 96 -8.11 -11.43 -3.36
C ARG A 96 -7.25 -10.61 -4.32
N MET A 97 -7.00 -9.34 -3.98
CA MET A 97 -6.19 -8.46 -4.81
C MET A 97 -4.73 -8.93 -4.94
N ARG A 98 -4.14 -9.51 -3.88
CA ARG A 98 -2.77 -10.07 -3.95
C ARG A 98 -2.66 -11.22 -4.93
N VAL A 99 -3.66 -12.11 -4.96
CA VAL A 99 -3.71 -13.23 -5.93
C VAL A 99 -3.86 -12.70 -7.34
N LEU A 100 -4.85 -11.84 -7.58
CA LEU A 100 -5.12 -11.28 -8.91
C LEU A 100 -3.90 -10.55 -9.50
N TYR A 101 -3.21 -9.74 -8.69
CA TYR A 101 -2.03 -9.04 -9.20
C TYR A 101 -0.80 -9.95 -9.33
N ALA A 102 -0.71 -11.05 -8.61
CA ALA A 102 0.33 -12.06 -8.83
C ALA A 102 0.12 -12.74 -10.18
N GLU A 103 -1.11 -13.18 -10.48
CA GLU A 103 -1.48 -13.79 -11.76
C GLU A 103 -1.21 -12.84 -12.94
N ARG A 104 -1.59 -11.57 -12.81
CA ARG A 104 -1.31 -10.55 -13.83
C ARG A 104 0.19 -10.34 -14.06
N ARG A 105 0.99 -10.34 -13.00
CA ARG A 105 2.46 -10.25 -13.11
C ARG A 105 3.01 -11.48 -13.83
N ASP A 106 2.58 -12.67 -13.44
CA ASP A 106 3.10 -13.94 -13.99
C ASP A 106 2.75 -14.07 -15.48
N ALA A 107 1.54 -13.67 -15.88
CA ALA A 107 1.15 -13.61 -17.28
C ALA A 107 1.99 -12.61 -18.09
N LEU A 108 2.30 -11.43 -17.54
CA LEU A 108 3.20 -10.47 -18.20
C LEU A 108 4.61 -11.03 -18.37
N LEU A 109 5.17 -11.64 -17.32
CA LEU A 109 6.50 -12.25 -17.37
C LEU A 109 6.56 -13.41 -18.36
N ALA A 110 5.51 -14.24 -18.43
CA ALA A 110 5.45 -15.35 -19.38
C ALA A 110 5.49 -14.87 -20.84
N ASN A 111 4.86 -13.73 -21.14
CA ASN A 111 4.88 -13.14 -22.49
C ASN A 111 6.24 -12.52 -22.85
N GLU A 112 6.97 -11.96 -21.88
CA GLU A 112 8.33 -11.43 -22.12
C GLU A 112 9.32 -12.55 -22.50
N HIS A 113 9.23 -13.72 -21.88
CA HIS A 113 10.07 -14.87 -22.25
C HIS A 113 9.71 -15.46 -23.63
N GLY A 114 8.51 -15.19 -24.14
CA GLY A 114 8.08 -15.60 -25.49
C GLY A 114 8.58 -14.68 -26.61
N HIS A 115 8.83 -13.40 -26.35
CA HIS A 115 9.34 -12.45 -27.36
C HIS A 115 10.87 -12.49 -27.50
N ASP A 116 11.61 -12.79 -26.44
CA ASP A 116 13.08 -12.94 -26.49
C ASP A 116 13.52 -14.28 -27.14
N GLY A 117 12.59 -15.23 -27.30
CA GLY A 117 12.80 -16.47 -28.05
C GLY A 117 12.63 -16.32 -29.57
N ALA A 118 11.79 -15.40 -30.03
CA ALA A 118 11.42 -15.28 -31.45
C ALA A 118 12.38 -14.40 -32.27
N GLN A 119 13.17 -13.52 -31.65
CA GLN A 119 14.14 -12.67 -32.36
C GLN A 119 15.51 -13.32 -32.60
N ARG A 120 15.80 -14.48 -31.98
CA ARG A 120 17.05 -15.22 -32.23
C ARG A 120 17.00 -16.13 -33.46
N ASP A 121 15.81 -16.44 -33.96
CA ASP A 121 15.63 -17.30 -35.13
C ASP A 121 15.62 -16.53 -36.47
N GLU A 122 15.42 -15.21 -36.46
CA GLU A 122 15.46 -14.36 -37.67
C GLU A 122 16.84 -13.77 -37.99
N GLU A 123 17.79 -13.70 -37.04
CA GLU A 123 19.14 -13.15 -37.27
C GLU A 123 20.17 -14.23 -37.71
N GLN A 124 19.71 -15.48 -37.92
CA GLN A 124 20.52 -16.60 -38.44
C GLN A 124 20.00 -17.20 -39.76
N ALA A 125 19.03 -16.56 -40.43
CA ALA A 125 18.48 -17.00 -41.71
C ALA A 125 18.85 -16.06 -42.87
#